data_AF-A0A7X8XBV6-F1
#
_entry.id   AF-A0A7X8XBV6-F1
#
_cell.length_a   1.000
_cell.length_b   1.000
_cell.length_c   1.000
_cell.angle_alpha   90.00
_cell.angle_beta   90.00
_cell.angle_gamma   90.00
#
_symmetry.space_group_name_H-M   'P 1'
#
loop_
_entity.id
_entity.type
_entity.pdbx_description
1 polymer ?
#
loop_
_entity_poly.entity_id
_entity_poly.type
_entity_poly.pdbx_seq_one_letter_code
_entity_poly.pdbx_strand_id
1 'polypeptide(L)'
;MKKFCLALYLFAASIFALYGDDAQFFICRKCHDTTVKETRPNISFCGSGGNHNWFSLGKIGKQIYICRKCRLLVETAARPKINFCMASGNHNWFFLGKKGDDQYRCKKCQIKACFASKPAINCCFAGGNHDWVKY
;
A
#
# COMPACT_ATOMS: atom_id res chain seq x y z
N MET A 1 12.57 27.75 7.25
CA MET A 1 12.66 26.41 6.62
C MET A 1 11.27 25.80 6.60
N LYS A 2 10.62 25.80 5.42
CA LYS A 2 9.20 25.44 5.27
C LYS A 2 9.04 23.92 5.45
N LYS A 3 8.36 23.54 6.53
CA LYS A 3 7.94 22.16 6.82
C LYS A 3 6.90 21.76 5.77
N PHE A 4 7.26 20.89 4.84
CA PHE A 4 6.30 20.18 4.01
C PHE A 4 5.60 19.11 4.88
N CYS A 5 4.64 19.54 5.70
CA CYS A 5 3.74 18.69 6.48
C CYS A 5 2.34 18.61 5.84
N LEU A 6 2.25 18.86 4.53
CA LEU A 6 0.98 19.13 3.86
C LEU A 6 0.80 18.21 2.66
N ALA A 7 0.46 16.94 2.91
CA ALA A 7 -0.32 16.08 2.00
C ALA A 7 -0.36 14.64 2.54
N LEU A 8 -1.16 14.36 3.58
CA LEU A 8 -1.63 12.98 3.83
C LEU A 8 -2.80 12.90 4.83
N TYR A 9 -3.58 13.98 4.96
CA TYR A 9 -4.69 14.05 5.92
C TYR A 9 -6.09 14.25 5.33
N LEU A 10 -6.26 14.23 4.00
CA LEU A 10 -7.60 14.33 3.40
C LEU A 10 -7.66 13.46 2.16
N PHE A 11 -8.10 12.21 2.33
CA PHE A 11 -8.98 11.45 1.42
C PHE A 11 -9.15 10.05 2.01
N ALA A 12 -9.84 9.98 3.14
CA ALA A 12 -10.48 8.74 3.61
C ALA A 12 -11.85 8.55 2.92
N ALA A 13 -12.04 9.08 1.71
CA ALA A 13 -13.06 8.57 0.82
C ALA A 13 -12.52 7.24 0.30
N SER A 14 -13.20 6.16 0.65
CA SER A 14 -12.96 4.81 0.15
C SER A 14 -12.60 4.87 -1.35
N ILE A 15 -11.32 4.61 -1.69
CA ILE A 15 -10.89 4.53 -3.09
C ILE A 15 -11.77 3.52 -3.85
N PHE A 16 -12.35 2.51 -3.18
CA PHE A 16 -13.33 1.60 -3.79
C PHE A 16 -14.62 2.25 -4.28
N ALA A 17 -15.06 3.35 -3.69
CA ALA A 17 -16.29 4.03 -4.12
C ALA A 17 -16.09 4.85 -5.41
N LEU A 18 -14.84 5.07 -5.82
CA LEU A 18 -14.48 5.92 -6.96
C LEU A 18 -14.01 5.15 -8.20
N TYR A 19 -13.83 3.84 -8.08
CA TYR A 19 -13.25 3.01 -9.13
C TYR A 19 -14.09 1.74 -9.29
N GLY A 20 -14.33 1.32 -10.53
CA GLY A 20 -15.05 0.08 -10.83
C GLY A 20 -14.29 -1.17 -10.36
N ASP A 21 -14.98 -2.32 -10.41
CA ASP A 21 -14.50 -3.62 -9.89
C ASP A 21 -13.21 -4.14 -10.55
N ASP A 22 -12.77 -3.50 -11.63
CA ASP A 22 -11.57 -3.88 -12.39
C ASP A 22 -10.34 -3.01 -12.10
N ALA A 23 -10.44 -2.02 -11.22
CA ALA A 23 -9.29 -1.18 -10.88
C ALA A 23 -8.14 -1.97 -10.27
N GLN A 24 -6.92 -1.57 -10.65
CA GLN A 24 -5.69 -2.24 -10.27
C GLN A 24 -4.76 -1.27 -9.55
N PHE A 25 -4.01 -1.80 -8.58
CA PHE A 25 -2.94 -1.09 -7.92
C PHE A 25 -1.68 -1.18 -8.78
N PHE A 26 -1.17 -0.04 -9.25
CA PHE A 26 0.05 0.05 -10.05
C PHE A 26 1.20 0.65 -9.24
N ILE A 27 2.41 0.19 -9.54
CA ILE A 27 3.67 0.76 -9.06
C ILE A 27 4.60 1.04 -10.24
N CYS A 28 5.29 2.18 -10.25
CA CYS A 28 6.33 2.45 -11.22
C CYS A 28 7.65 1.82 -10.78
N ARG A 29 8.25 0.97 -11.61
CA ARG A 29 9.56 0.36 -11.34
C ARG A 29 10.69 1.39 -11.18
N LYS A 30 10.57 2.56 -11.83
CA LYS A 30 11.65 3.55 -11.90
C LYS A 30 11.62 4.51 -10.71
N CYS A 31 10.49 5.19 -10.53
CA CYS A 31 10.32 6.22 -9.51
C CYS A 31 9.59 5.75 -8.25
N HIS A 32 9.10 4.50 -8.23
CA HIS A 32 8.38 3.93 -7.09
C HIS A 32 7.03 4.57 -6.77
N ASP A 33 6.54 5.48 -7.62
CA ASP A 33 5.18 6.01 -7.52
C ASP A 33 4.15 4.89 -7.55
N THR A 34 3.06 5.08 -6.81
CA THR A 34 1.93 4.16 -6.76
C THR A 34 0.64 4.85 -7.14
N THR A 35 -0.25 4.14 -7.83
CA THR A 35 -1.57 4.68 -8.19
C THR A 35 -2.59 3.56 -8.35
N VAL A 36 -3.87 3.92 -8.36
CA VAL A 36 -4.99 3.01 -8.64
C VAL A 36 -5.69 3.50 -9.89
N LYS A 37 -5.86 2.60 -10.87
CA LYS A 37 -6.53 2.89 -12.15
C LYS A 37 -7.21 1.64 -12.71
N GLU A 38 -8.29 1.82 -13.45
CA GLU A 38 -8.97 0.76 -14.22
C GLU A 38 -8.12 0.26 -15.39
N THR A 39 -7.38 1.18 -16.01
CA THR A 39 -6.47 0.90 -17.12
C THR A 39 -5.05 1.32 -16.78
N ARG A 40 -4.09 0.97 -17.65
CA ARG A 40 -2.67 1.30 -17.43
C ARG A 40 -2.51 2.82 -17.27
N PRO A 41 -1.78 3.32 -16.25
CA PRO A 41 -1.62 4.75 -16.04
C PRO A 41 -0.80 5.41 -17.17
N ASN A 42 -0.94 6.74 -17.29
CA ASN A 42 -0.15 7.54 -18.22
C ASN A 42 1.35 7.33 -18.00
N ILE A 43 2.10 7.19 -19.10
CA ILE A 43 3.53 6.86 -19.04
C ILE A 43 4.45 8.08 -19.04
N SER A 44 3.95 9.29 -19.26
CA SER A 44 4.79 10.48 -19.43
C SER A 44 5.27 11.03 -18.09
N PHE A 45 6.40 11.76 -18.12
CA PHE A 45 6.93 12.55 -16.99
C PHE A 45 7.25 11.76 -15.72
N CYS A 46 7.99 10.67 -15.87
CA CYS A 46 8.50 9.94 -14.71
C CYS A 46 9.44 10.80 -13.88
N GLY A 47 9.25 10.82 -12.55
CA GLY A 47 10.14 11.54 -11.63
C GLY A 47 11.61 11.09 -11.68
N SER A 48 11.90 9.92 -12.24
CA SER A 48 13.26 9.43 -12.52
C SER A 48 13.74 9.71 -13.95
N GLY A 49 13.05 10.58 -14.69
CA GLY A 49 13.32 10.94 -16.09
C GLY A 49 12.63 10.03 -17.12
N GLY A 50 12.26 10.58 -18.28
CA GLY A 50 11.61 9.85 -19.38
C GLY A 50 10.23 9.27 -19.02
N ASN A 51 9.93 8.08 -19.54
CA ASN A 51 8.63 7.43 -19.32
C ASN A 51 8.60 6.55 -18.06
N HIS A 52 7.43 6.47 -17.42
CA HIS A 52 7.11 5.53 -16.36
C HIS A 52 7.12 4.09 -16.88
N ASN A 53 7.48 3.17 -15.99
CA ASN A 53 7.37 1.74 -16.23
C ASN A 53 6.43 1.14 -15.19
N TRP A 54 5.12 1.20 -15.48
CA TRP A 54 4.07 0.73 -14.59
C TRP A 54 3.97 -0.79 -14.58
N PHE A 55 3.89 -1.35 -13.37
CA PHE A 55 3.59 -2.74 -13.10
C PHE A 55 2.35 -2.83 -12.20
N SER A 56 1.41 -3.69 -12.56
CA SER A 56 0.23 -3.95 -11.74
C SER A 56 0.55 -4.98 -10.65
N LEU A 57 0.26 -4.66 -9.40
CA LEU A 57 0.34 -5.57 -8.26
C LEU A 57 -0.94 -6.43 -8.11
N GLY A 58 -2.03 -6.08 -8.77
CA GLY A 58 -3.29 -6.82 -8.75
C GLY A 58 -4.51 -5.90 -8.66
N LYS A 59 -5.71 -6.50 -8.77
CA LYS A 59 -6.97 -5.78 -8.57
C LYS A 59 -7.04 -5.25 -7.13
N ILE A 60 -7.59 -4.04 -6.97
CA ILE A 60 -7.85 -3.47 -5.65
C ILE A 60 -8.88 -4.33 -4.92
N GLY A 61 -8.78 -4.40 -3.60
CA GLY A 61 -9.75 -5.11 -2.78
C GLY A 61 -9.51 -4.93 -1.29
N LYS A 62 -10.36 -5.55 -0.47
CA LYS A 62 -10.36 -5.31 0.98
C LYS A 62 -9.21 -5.99 1.73
N GLN A 63 -8.32 -6.75 1.09
CA GLN A 63 -7.22 -7.42 1.79
C GLN A 63 -6.01 -6.50 1.91
N ILE A 64 -5.57 -6.24 3.13
CA ILE A 64 -4.43 -5.39 3.42
C ILE A 64 -3.18 -6.27 3.52
N TYR A 65 -2.23 -6.03 2.62
CA TYR A 65 -0.93 -6.70 2.60
C TYR A 65 0.19 -5.71 2.81
N ILE A 66 1.28 -6.21 3.39
CA ILE A 66 2.50 -5.45 3.55
C ILE A 66 3.72 -6.24 3.08
N CYS A 67 4.61 -5.58 2.33
CA CYS A 67 5.87 -6.21 1.94
C CYS A 67 6.89 -6.08 3.07
N ARG A 68 7.45 -7.20 3.55
CA ARG A 68 8.49 -7.18 4.59
C ARG A 68 9.75 -6.43 4.18
N LYS A 69 10.07 -6.44 2.89
CA LYS A 69 11.33 -5.89 2.35
C LYS A 69 11.24 -4.37 2.13
N CYS A 70 10.26 -3.94 1.33
CA CYS A 70 10.12 -2.54 0.94
C CYS A 70 9.07 -1.76 1.73
N ARG A 71 8.40 -2.41 2.69
CA ARG A 71 7.39 -1.80 3.58
C ARG A 71 6.16 -1.23 2.88
N LEU A 72 5.99 -1.49 1.59
CA LEU A 72 4.82 -1.09 0.83
C LEU A 72 3.57 -1.76 1.42
N LEU A 73 2.59 -0.94 1.76
CA LEU A 73 1.26 -1.35 2.20
C LEU A 73 0.30 -1.23 1.01
N VAL A 74 -0.48 -2.27 0.73
CA VAL A 74 -1.44 -2.28 -0.39
C VAL A 74 -2.77 -2.89 0.03
N GLU A 75 -3.83 -2.45 -0.64
CA GLU A 75 -5.19 -2.98 -0.51
C GLU A 75 -5.58 -3.69 -1.82
N THR A 76 -5.59 -5.03 -1.83
CA THR A 76 -5.84 -5.83 -3.03
C THR A 76 -6.93 -6.88 -2.80
N ALA A 77 -7.53 -7.38 -3.89
CA ALA A 77 -8.57 -8.41 -3.81
C ALA A 77 -8.01 -9.79 -3.42
N ALA A 78 -6.74 -10.03 -3.73
CA ALA A 78 -6.00 -11.25 -3.43
C ALA A 78 -4.54 -10.91 -3.12
N ARG A 79 -3.73 -11.92 -2.80
CA ARG A 79 -2.29 -11.75 -2.58
C ARG A 79 -1.65 -11.03 -3.78
N PRO A 80 -0.91 -9.92 -3.59
CA PRO A 80 -0.38 -9.16 -4.71
C PRO A 80 0.70 -9.92 -5.47
N LYS A 81 0.92 -9.55 -6.73
CA LYS A 81 2.03 -10.06 -7.54
C LYS A 81 3.36 -9.77 -6.85
N ILE A 82 4.31 -10.69 -6.99
CA ILE A 82 5.56 -10.67 -6.23
C ILE A 82 6.67 -9.88 -6.91
N ASN A 83 6.59 -9.59 -8.20
CA ASN A 83 7.70 -9.00 -8.94
C ASN A 83 7.90 -7.52 -8.60
N PHE A 84 9.14 -7.03 -8.76
CA PHE A 84 9.52 -5.61 -8.67
C PHE A 84 9.43 -4.99 -7.28
N CYS A 85 10.01 -5.67 -6.29
CA CYS A 85 10.18 -5.06 -4.98
C CYS A 85 11.22 -3.93 -5.03
N MET A 86 10.82 -2.76 -4.54
CA MET A 86 11.66 -1.55 -4.47
C MET A 86 12.95 -1.71 -3.66
N ALA A 87 13.00 -2.71 -2.76
CA ALA A 87 14.21 -3.01 -2.01
C ALA A 87 15.18 -3.89 -2.84
N SER A 88 14.67 -4.97 -3.45
CA SER A 88 15.37 -5.86 -4.39
C SER A 88 14.48 -7.03 -4.79
N GLY A 89 14.66 -7.60 -5.99
CA GLY A 89 14.05 -8.88 -6.40
C GLY A 89 12.52 -8.94 -6.22
N ASN A 90 12.03 -10.01 -5.60
CA ASN A 90 10.61 -10.23 -5.34
C ASN A 90 10.17 -9.65 -3.98
N HIS A 91 8.91 -9.22 -3.92
CA HIS A 91 8.17 -8.85 -2.72
C HIS A 91 7.96 -10.08 -1.84
N ASN A 92 7.94 -9.83 -0.54
CA ASN A 92 7.55 -10.80 0.47
C ASN A 92 6.32 -10.29 1.21
N TRP A 93 5.14 -10.65 0.71
CA TRP A 93 3.85 -10.16 1.20
C TRP A 93 3.39 -10.90 2.45
N PHE A 94 3.00 -10.11 3.47
CA PHE A 94 2.33 -10.57 4.67
C PHE A 94 0.93 -9.97 4.73
N PHE A 95 -0.05 -10.81 5.01
CA PHE A 95 -1.43 -10.38 5.21
C PHE A 95 -1.59 -9.78 6.59
N LEU A 96 -2.11 -8.56 6.68
CA LEU A 96 -2.38 -7.88 7.95
C LEU A 96 -3.84 -7.99 8.38
N GLY A 97 -4.78 -8.12 7.44
CA GLY A 97 -6.21 -8.20 7.76
C GLY A 97 -7.07 -7.64 6.65
N LYS A 98 -8.38 -7.58 6.90
CA LYS A 98 -9.33 -6.97 5.98
C LYS A 98 -9.56 -5.51 6.36
N LYS A 99 -9.69 -4.64 5.36
CA LYS A 99 -10.12 -3.26 5.50
C LYS A 99 -11.50 -3.20 6.16
N GLY A 100 -11.65 -2.27 7.08
CA GLY A 100 -12.89 -1.89 7.74
C GLY A 100 -12.75 -0.48 8.29
N ASP A 101 -13.50 -0.14 9.33
CA ASP A 101 -13.64 1.24 9.78
C ASP A 101 -12.83 1.55 11.05
N ASP A 102 -12.39 0.52 11.78
CA ASP A 102 -11.62 0.70 13.01
C ASP A 102 -10.18 1.12 12.70
N GLN A 103 -9.75 2.25 13.23
CA GLN A 103 -8.39 2.72 13.06
C GLN A 103 -7.45 2.00 14.02
N TYR A 104 -6.40 1.37 13.47
CA TYR A 104 -5.35 0.75 14.25
C TYR A 104 -4.01 1.40 13.96
N ARG A 105 -3.20 1.57 15.01
CA ARG A 105 -1.81 2.00 14.93
C ARG A 105 -0.92 1.04 15.68
N CYS A 106 0.18 0.61 15.07
CA CYS A 106 1.20 -0.14 15.80
C CYS A 106 2.07 0.83 16.61
N LYS A 107 2.17 0.66 17.92
CA LYS A 107 3.02 1.49 18.79
C LYS A 107 4.52 1.37 18.48
N LYS A 108 4.94 0.24 17.90
CA LYS A 108 6.35 -0.03 17.61
C LYS A 108 6.80 0.56 16.27
N CYS A 109 6.11 0.21 15.18
CA CYS A 109 6.51 0.61 13.83
C CYS A 109 5.66 1.74 13.23
N GLN A 110 4.68 2.28 13.97
CA GLN A 110 3.87 3.44 13.60
C GLN A 110 3.02 3.28 12.32
N ILE A 111 2.90 2.07 11.77
CA ILE A 111 1.94 1.78 10.69
C ILE A 111 0.52 2.10 11.19
N LYS A 112 -0.26 2.75 10.33
CA LYS A 112 -1.66 3.09 10.55
C LYS A 112 -2.48 2.58 9.37
N ALA A 113 -3.60 1.92 9.66
CA ALA A 113 -4.60 1.53 8.66
C ALA A 113 -5.94 1.23 9.34
N CYS A 114 -7.02 1.23 8.56
CA CYS A 114 -8.34 0.88 9.05
C CYS A 114 -8.63 -0.61 8.78
N PHE A 115 -9.10 -1.33 9.80
CA PHE A 115 -9.34 -2.77 9.72
C PHE A 115 -10.74 -3.14 10.19
N ALA A 116 -11.27 -4.25 9.69
CA ALA A 116 -12.55 -4.79 10.13
C ALA A 116 -12.47 -5.51 11.49
N SER A 117 -11.26 -5.87 11.91
CA SER A 117 -10.97 -6.53 13.18
C SER A 117 -9.50 -6.32 13.55
N LYS A 118 -9.09 -6.81 14.72
CA LYS A 118 -7.70 -6.70 15.19
C LYS A 118 -6.72 -7.26 14.13
N PRO A 119 -5.72 -6.48 13.69
CA PRO A 119 -4.81 -6.92 12.63
C PRO A 119 -3.86 -8.02 13.08
N ALA A 120 -3.30 -8.74 12.10
CA ALA A 120 -2.26 -9.73 12.33
C ALA A 120 -1.06 -9.10 13.05
N ILE A 121 -0.49 -9.85 14.00
CA ILE A 121 0.58 -9.36 14.86
C ILE A 121 1.97 -9.61 14.25
N ASN A 122 2.11 -10.45 13.24
CA ASN A 122 3.43 -10.85 12.74
C ASN A 122 4.06 -9.77 11.84
N CYS A 123 5.39 -9.81 11.70
CA CYS A 123 6.16 -8.98 10.77
C CYS A 123 6.22 -7.48 11.11
N CYS A 124 6.41 -7.15 12.38
CA CYS A 124 6.73 -5.78 12.77
C CYS A 124 8.12 -5.37 12.27
N PHE A 125 8.21 -4.20 11.63
CA PHE A 125 9.49 -3.66 11.14
C PHE A 125 10.44 -3.22 12.25
N ALA A 126 9.92 -2.97 13.44
CA ALA A 126 10.71 -2.75 14.63
C ALA A 126 11.18 -4.08 15.27
N GLY A 127 10.96 -5.22 14.60
CA GLY A 127 11.29 -6.57 15.08
C GLY A 127 10.14 -7.25 15.84
N GLY A 128 10.06 -8.58 15.71
CA GLY A 128 9.04 -9.41 16.38
C GLY A 128 7.61 -9.07 15.96
N ASN A 129 6.71 -9.03 16.94
CA ASN A 129 5.28 -8.79 16.74
C ASN A 129 4.89 -7.31 16.85
N HIS A 130 3.83 -6.94 16.13
CA HIS A 130 3.15 -5.67 16.22
C HIS A 130 2.40 -5.55 17.54
N ASP A 131 2.45 -4.35 18.11
CA ASP A 131 1.68 -3.95 19.27
C ASP A 131 0.62 -2.94 18.83
N TRP A 132 -0.56 -3.46 18.45
CA TRP A 132 -1.66 -2.68 17.87
C TRP A 132 -2.50 -2.01 18.95
N VAL A 133 -2.78 -0.72 18.74
CA VAL A 133 -3.74 0.06 19.52
C VAL A 133 -4.83 0.53 18.57
N LYS A 134 -6.08 0.26 18.93
CA LYS A 134 -7.26 0.87 18.32
C LYS A 134 -7.41 2.29 18.89
N TYR A 135 -7.67 3.28 18.04
CA TYR A 135 -7.81 4.67 18.46
C TYR A 135 -8.88 5.40 17.63
#